data_AF-A0A9J6DGS2-F1
#
_entry.id   AF-A0A9J6DGS2-F1
#
_cell.length_a   1.000
_cell.length_b   1.000
_cell.length_c   1.000
_cell.angle_alpha   90.00
_cell.angle_beta   90.00
_cell.angle_gamma   90.00
#
_symmetry.space_group_name_H-M   'P 1'
#
loop_
_entity.id
_entity.type
_entity.pdbx_description
1 polymer ?
#
loop_
_entity_poly.entity_id
_entity_poly.type
_entity_poly.pdbx_seq_one_letter_code
_entity_poly.pdbx_strand_id
1 'polypeptide(L)' 'MYISTARPMPCLILGLFHTPLLESLPEKVRTFLAETIPFPKRLGDPDEYAHLVQSIVENPLLNGEVIRLDGALRMVS' A
#
# COMPACT_ATOMS: atom_id res chain seq x y z
N MET A 1 -33.48 -10.70 -10.91
CA MET A 1 -33.40 -9.25 -10.62
C MET A 1 -31.97 -8.82 -10.87
N TYR A 2 -31.71 -8.34 -12.08
CA TYR A 2 -30.38 -8.01 -12.57
C TYR A 2 -30.33 -6.49 -12.68
N ILE A 3 -29.72 -5.83 -11.68
CA ILE A 3 -29.32 -4.41 -11.77
C ILE A 3 -27.99 -4.27 -11.00
N SER A 4 -26.91 -4.26 -11.78
CA SER A 4 -25.58 -3.75 -11.44
C SER A 4 -25.64 -2.24 -11.16
N THR A 5 -24.83 -1.66 -10.26
CA THR A 5 -24.39 -0.23 -10.43
C THR A 5 -23.24 0.29 -9.56
N ALA A 6 -22.81 -0.33 -8.46
CA ALA A 6 -21.50 -0.02 -7.84
C ALA A 6 -21.20 -1.08 -6.78
N ARG A 7 -20.14 -1.89 -6.97
CA ARG A 7 -19.52 -2.56 -5.82
C ARG A 7 -18.55 -1.51 -5.24
N PRO A 8 -18.73 -1.04 -4.00
CA PRO A 8 -17.74 -0.19 -3.37
C PRO A 8 -16.39 -0.92 -3.41
N MET A 9 -15.45 -0.38 -4.17
CA MET A 9 -14.13 -0.99 -4.26
C MET A 9 -13.32 -0.50 -3.05
N PRO A 10 -12.58 -1.38 -2.35
CA PRO A 10 -11.75 -0.94 -1.25
C PRO A 10 -10.77 0.12 -1.69
N CYS A 11 -10.60 1.15 -0.87
CA CYS A 11 -9.57 2.17 -1.10
C CYS A 11 -8.25 1.69 -0.49
N LEU A 12 -7.18 1.76 -1.28
CA LEU A 12 -5.84 1.39 -0.84
C LEU A 12 -5.05 2.63 -0.45
N ILE A 13 -4.53 2.65 0.78
CA ILE A 13 -3.58 3.66 1.25
C ILE A 13 -2.19 3.03 1.28
N LEU A 14 -1.29 3.62 0.49
CA LEU A 14 0.09 3.20 0.38
C LEU A 14 0.98 3.96 1.36
N GLY A 15 1.88 3.22 2.01
CA GLY A 15 3.06 3.77 2.66
C GLY A 15 4.18 4.06 1.67
N LEU A 16 5.42 3.83 2.11
CA LEU A 16 6.61 4.05 1.30
C LEU A 16 6.95 2.80 0.49
N PHE A 17 6.94 2.92 -0.84
CA PHE A 17 7.19 1.83 -1.79
C PHE A 17 8.32 2.14 -2.75
N HIS A 18 9.00 1.10 -3.25
CA HIS A 18 9.90 1.24 -4.39
C HIS A 18 9.12 1.72 -5.62
N THR A 19 9.30 2.99 -5.94
CA THR A 19 8.71 3.65 -7.10
C THR A 19 9.78 4.49 -7.80
N PRO A 20 9.68 4.75 -9.11
CA PRO A 20 10.64 5.59 -9.82
C PRO A 20 10.83 6.97 -9.17
N LEU A 21 9.78 7.49 -8.53
CA LEU A 21 9.83 8.74 -7.76
C LEU A 21 10.83 8.64 -6.59
N LEU A 22 10.72 7.61 -5.76
CA LEU A 22 11.61 7.43 -4.61
C LEU A 22 13.02 7.00 -5.03
N GLU A 23 13.17 6.30 -6.16
CA GLU A 23 14.48 5.94 -6.71
C GLU A 23 15.30 7.14 -7.18
N SER A 24 14.63 8.22 -7.60
CA SER A 24 15.30 9.48 -7.97
C SER A 24 15.93 10.22 -6.77
N LEU A 25 15.60 9.84 -5.53
CA LEU A 25 16.15 10.44 -4.33
C LEU A 25 17.54 9.88 -4.00
N PRO A 26 18.40 10.68 -3.34
CA PRO A 26 19.70 10.22 -2.86
C PRO A 26 19.55 8.97 -1.97
N GLU A 27 20.50 8.04 -2.08
CA GLU A 27 20.50 6.78 -1.32
C GLU A 27 20.35 6.99 0.20
N LYS A 28 21.04 7.99 0.75
CA LYS A 28 20.93 8.35 2.17
C LYS A 28 19.50 8.67 2.60
N VAL A 29 18.73 9.33 1.73
CA VAL A 29 17.32 9.68 2.01
C VAL A 29 16.45 8.43 1.94
N ARG A 30 16.69 7.55 0.95
CA ARG A 30 15.95 6.28 0.83
C ARG A 30 16.15 5.37 2.04
N THR A 31 17.40 5.23 2.50
CA THR A 31 17.72 4.44 3.70
C THR A 31 17.08 5.03 4.94
N PHE A 32 17.15 6.36 5.12
CA PHE A 32 16.48 7.03 6.23
C PHE A 32 14.96 6.80 6.21
N LEU A 33 14.32 6.94 5.05
CA LEU A 33 12.89 6.68 4.88
C LEU A 33 12.54 5.22 5.21
N ALA A 34 13.36 4.26 4.80
CA ALA A 34 13.17 2.84 5.14
C ALA A 34 13.26 2.58 6.66
N GLU A 35 14.12 3.31 7.38
CA GLU A 35 14.26 3.18 8.84
C GLU A 35 13.04 3.71 9.62
N THR A 36 12.26 4.61 9.03
CA THR A 36 11.04 5.13 9.66
C THR A 36 9.93 4.07 9.76
N ILE A 37 10.01 3.01 8.96
CA ILE A 37 9.01 1.94 8.91
C ILE A 37 9.26 0.97 10.07
N PRO A 38 8.27 0.75 10.96
CA PRO A 38 8.44 -0.15 12.11
C PRO A 38 8.84 -1.57 11.74
N PHE A 39 8.06 -2.24 10.90
CA PHE A 39 8.36 -3.58 10.39
C PHE A 39 7.52 -3.90 9.15
N PRO A 40 8.11 -4.50 8.11
CA PRO A 40 9.55 -4.72 7.90
C PRO A 40 10.29 -3.38 7.66
N LYS A 41 11.54 -3.26 8.15
CA LYS A 41 12.35 -2.03 8.04
C LYS A 41 12.93 -1.82 6.63
N ARG A 42 12.07 -1.74 5.64
CA ARG A 42 12.41 -1.53 4.23
C ARG A 42 11.25 -0.88 3.50
N LEU A 43 11.53 -0.29 2.35
CA LEU A 43 10.47 0.14 1.44
C LEU A 43 9.68 -1.10 0.96
N GLY A 44 8.38 -0.90 0.73
CA GLY A 44 7.51 -1.92 0.17
C GLY A 44 7.88 -2.26 -1.27
N ASP A 45 7.68 -3.52 -1.64
CA ASP A 45 7.85 -4.01 -3.02
C ASP A 45 6.52 -3.85 -3.78
N PRO A 46 6.53 -3.36 -5.04
CA PRO A 46 5.34 -3.34 -5.89
C PRO A 46 4.56 -4.67 -5.94
N ASP A 47 5.23 -5.81 -5.83
CA ASP A 47 4.59 -7.12 -5.82
C ASP A 47 3.75 -7.36 -4.55
N GLU A 48 4.12 -6.77 -3.41
CA GLU A 48 3.33 -6.83 -2.17
C GLU A 48 2.01 -6.06 -2.31
N TYR A 49 2.05 -4.95 -3.07
CA TYR A 49 0.84 -4.22 -3.42
C TYR A 49 -0.04 -5.02 -4.39
N ALA A 50 0.55 -5.62 -5.43
CA ALA A 50 -0.19 -6.46 -6.38
C ALA A 50 -0.87 -7.64 -5.68
N HIS A 51 -0.20 -8.27 -4.72
CA HIS A 51 -0.76 -9.36 -3.91
C HIS A 51 -1.97 -8.90 -3.08
N LEU A 52 -1.93 -7.69 -2.51
CA LEU A 52 -3.08 -7.12 -1.81
C LEU A 52 -4.26 -6.86 -2.76
N VAL A 53 -3.99 -6.31 -3.94
CA VAL A 53 -5.01 -6.09 -4.97
C VAL A 53 -5.66 -7.40 -5.38
N GLN A 54 -4.87 -8.46 -5.59
CA GLN A 54 -5.39 -9.79 -5.91
C GLN A 54 -6.30 -10.31 -4.79
N SER A 55 -5.85 -10.20 -3.53
CA SER A 55 -6.63 -10.62 -2.35
C SER A 55 -7.99 -9.90 -2.25
N ILE A 56 -8.03 -8.62 -2.62
CA ILE A 56 -9.27 -7.82 -2.67
C ILE A 56 -10.20 -8.32 -3.78
N VAL A 57 -9.67 -8.56 -4.98
CA VAL A 57 -10.47 -9.00 -6.13
C VAL A 57 -11.06 -10.39 -5.90
N GLU A 58 -10.33 -11.28 -5.22
CA GLU A 58 -10.74 -12.65 -4.94
C GLU A 58 -11.76 -12.78 -3.79
N ASN A 59 -11.84 -11.79 -2.90
CA ASN A 59 -12.74 -11.84 -1.74
C ASN A 59 -13.97 -10.91 -1.90
N PRO A 60 -15.14 -11.45 -2.30
CA PRO A 60 -16.33 -10.63 -2.54
C PRO A 60 -16.93 -9.98 -1.28
N LEU A 61 -16.47 -10.36 -0.08
CA LEU A 61 -16.88 -9.74 1.18
C LEU A 61 -15.98 -8.57 1.61
N LEU A 62 -14.80 -8.39 0.99
CA LEU A 62 -13.97 -7.19 1.20
C LEU A 62 -14.53 -6.04 0.36
N ASN A 63 -15.25 -5.14 1.01
CA ASN A 63 -16.04 -4.10 0.34
C ASN A 63 -16.19 -2.88 1.25
N GLY A 64 -16.02 -1.67 0.70
CA GLY A 64 -16.27 -0.41 1.41
C GLY A 64 -15.27 -0.05 2.52
N GLU A 65 -14.10 -0.71 2.55
CA GLU A 65 -13.08 -0.52 3.59
C GLU A 65 -11.83 0.20 3.06
N VAL A 66 -11.05 0.78 3.96
CA VAL A 66 -9.76 1.41 3.63
C VAL A 66 -8.62 0.59 4.22
N ILE A 67 -7.82 -0.03 3.35
CA ILE A 67 -6.70 -0.87 3.80
C ILE A 67 -5.40 -0.08 3.69
N ARG A 68 -4.70 0.03 4.82
CA ARG A 68 -3.36 0.61 4.88
C ARG A 68 -2.31 -0.47 4.65
N LEU A 69 -1.42 -0.23 3.69
CA LEU A 69 -0.26 -1.07 3.42
C LEU A 69 1.00 -0.21 3.57
N ASP A 70 1.55 -0.14 4.78
CA ASP A 70 2.61 0.82 5.13
C ASP A 70 3.59 0.36 6.22
N GLY A 71 3.58 -0.92 6.60
CA GLY A 71 4.47 -1.44 7.64
C GLY A 71 4.22 -0.86 9.03
N ALA A 72 2.97 -0.44 9.31
CA ALA A 72 2.55 0.25 10.54
C ALA A 72 3.14 1.66 10.70
N LEU A 73 3.67 2.25 9.63
CA LEU A 73 4.20 3.60 9.63
C LEU A 73 3.13 4.60 10.10
N ARG A 74 3.50 5.49 11.00
CA ARG A 74 2.74 6.68 11.34
C ARG A 74 3.60 7.88 10.95
N MET A 75 3.18 8.62 9.93
CA MET A 75 3.85 9.87 9.59
C MET A 75 3.66 10.84 10.76
N VAL A 76 4.77 11.17 11.43
CA VAL A 76 4.80 12.14 12.50
C VAL A 76 5.30 13.45 11.89
N SER A 77 4.53 14.51 12.06
CA SER A 77 4.84 15.86 11.55
C SER A 77 6.01 16.50 12.29
#